data_AF-A0A0F9QII3-F1
#
_entry.id   AF-A0A0F9QII3-F1
#
_cell.length_a   1.000
_cell.length_b   1.000
_cell.length_c   1.000
_cell.angle_alpha   90.00
_cell.angle_beta   90.00
_cell.angle_gamma   90.00
#
_symmetry.space_group_name_H-M   'P 1'
#
loop_
_entity.id
_entity.type
_entity.pdbx_description
1 polymer ?
#
loop_
_entity_poly.entity_id
_entity_poly.type
_entity_poly.pdbx_seq_one_letter_code
_entity_poly.pdbx_strand_id
1 'polypeptide(L)'
;MSEEYETGVCVLRRKNFRAAYMEPTRSQMVENQHCFSCNFWSRWVTTIDSPTHLVIEGTHYIVGRESSAHRSSRGFGGSRFDIVTNDGRTITTTNLWRQGEVPDHFRDVLPDNARWAGKAAAA
;
A
#
# COMPACT_ATOMS: atom_id res chain seq x y z
N MET A 1 -35.70 -4.46 -5.84
CA MET A 1 -34.97 -3.21 -6.09
C MET A 1 -33.62 -3.60 -6.66
N SER A 2 -33.42 -3.50 -7.97
CA SER A 2 -32.10 -3.70 -8.56
C SER A 2 -31.26 -2.48 -8.20
N GLU A 3 -30.26 -2.65 -7.32
CA GLU A 3 -29.23 -1.63 -7.18
C GLU A 3 -28.49 -1.53 -8.52
N GLU A 4 -28.78 -0.46 -9.27
CA GLU A 4 -27.96 -0.09 -10.41
C GLU A 4 -26.62 0.39 -9.88
N TYR A 5 -25.62 -0.48 -9.96
CA TYR A 5 -24.25 -0.09 -9.67
C TYR A 5 -23.69 0.69 -10.85
N GLU A 6 -23.03 1.81 -10.57
CA GLU A 6 -22.29 2.56 -11.60
C GLU A 6 -21.17 1.68 -12.18
N THR A 7 -21.03 1.72 -13.50
CA THR A 7 -19.99 0.98 -14.22
C THR A 7 -19.13 1.94 -15.03
N GLY A 8 -17.88 1.55 -15.29
CA GLY A 8 -16.94 2.39 -16.03
C GLY A 8 -15.75 1.59 -16.55
N VAL A 9 -14.87 2.26 -17.29
CA VAL A 9 -13.61 1.70 -17.78
C VAL A 9 -12.47 2.31 -16.98
N CYS A 10 -11.64 1.49 -16.34
CA CYS A 10 -10.52 1.97 -15.56
C CYS A 10 -9.49 2.66 -16.47
N VAL A 11 -9.12 3.91 -16.17
CA VAL A 11 -8.17 4.67 -17.00
C VAL A 11 -6.75 4.08 -17.02
N LEU A 12 -6.32 3.42 -15.93
CA LEU A 12 -4.97 2.85 -15.81
C LEU A 12 -4.82 1.45 -16.44
N ARG A 13 -5.86 0.62 -16.39
CA ARG A 13 -5.79 -0.79 -16.86
C ARG A 13 -6.72 -1.10 -18.03
N ARG A 14 -7.56 -0.14 -18.45
CA ARG A 14 -8.57 -0.28 -19.51
C ARG A 14 -9.54 -1.45 -19.33
N LYS A 15 -9.75 -1.88 -18.07
CA LYS A 15 -10.72 -2.93 -17.71
C LYS A 15 -12.01 -2.32 -17.20
N ASN A 16 -13.13 -2.94 -17.56
CA ASN A 16 -14.43 -2.58 -17.01
C ASN A 16 -14.46 -2.81 -15.50
N PHE A 17 -15.12 -1.92 -14.77
CA PHE A 17 -15.37 -2.07 -13.35
C PHE A 17 -16.83 -1.75 -13.01
N ARG A 18 -17.27 -2.30 -11.89
CA ARG A 18 -18.56 -2.01 -11.27
C ARG A 18 -18.29 -1.45 -9.88
N ALA A 19 -18.82 -0.28 -9.57
CA ALA A 19 -18.64 0.41 -8.29
C ALA A 19 -19.62 -0.13 -7.23
N ALA A 20 -19.47 -1.42 -6.88
CA ALA A 20 -20.34 -2.14 -5.94
C ALA A 20 -19.75 -2.20 -4.51
N TYR A 21 -18.98 -1.19 -4.12
CA TYR A 21 -18.34 -1.10 -2.80
C TYR A 21 -19.05 -0.06 -1.92
N MET A 22 -18.82 -0.10 -0.61
CA MET A 22 -19.36 0.90 0.31
C MET A 22 -18.67 2.25 0.13
N GLU A 23 -19.37 3.33 0.46
CA GLU A 23 -18.78 4.67 0.53
C GLU A 23 -17.67 4.74 1.59
N PRO A 24 -16.61 5.56 1.39
CA PRO A 24 -16.39 6.47 0.25
C PRO A 24 -15.76 5.79 -0.98
N THR A 25 -15.52 4.48 -0.92
CA THR A 25 -14.77 3.76 -1.98
C THR A 25 -15.50 3.80 -3.31
N ARG A 26 -16.84 3.67 -3.30
CA ARG A 26 -17.66 3.76 -4.51
C ARG A 26 -17.51 5.11 -5.18
N SER A 27 -17.73 6.22 -4.47
CA SER A 27 -17.59 7.57 -5.04
C SER A 27 -16.19 7.80 -5.61
N GLN A 28 -15.14 7.39 -4.88
CA GLN A 28 -13.76 7.52 -5.35
C GLN A 28 -13.46 6.71 -6.62
N MET A 29 -14.02 5.49 -6.74
CA MET A 29 -13.86 4.69 -7.95
C MET A 29 -14.50 5.36 -9.17
N VAL A 30 -15.68 5.97 -8.99
CA VAL A 30 -16.39 6.69 -10.07
C VAL A 30 -15.64 7.97 -10.44
N GLU A 31 -15.31 8.80 -9.45
CA GLU A 31 -14.60 10.08 -9.62
C GLU A 31 -13.25 9.90 -10.30
N ASN A 32 -12.43 8.96 -9.83
CA ASN A 32 -11.11 8.70 -10.40
C ASN A 32 -11.15 7.84 -11.67
N GLN A 33 -12.33 7.35 -12.07
CA GLN A 33 -12.49 6.32 -13.11
C GLN A 33 -11.53 5.14 -12.91
N HIS A 34 -11.46 4.64 -11.68
CA HIS A 34 -10.57 3.58 -11.26
C HIS A 34 -11.35 2.31 -10.91
N CYS A 35 -10.84 1.15 -11.32
CA CYS A 35 -11.26 -0.10 -10.67
C CYS A 35 -10.78 -0.09 -9.21
N PHE A 36 -11.37 -0.92 -8.36
CA PHE A 36 -11.04 -0.99 -6.93
C PHE A 36 -9.52 -1.08 -6.67
N SER A 37 -8.82 -1.96 -7.40
CA SER A 37 -7.38 -2.14 -7.24
C SER A 37 -6.60 -0.87 -7.60
N CYS A 38 -6.93 -0.23 -8.71
CA CYS A 38 -6.28 1.02 -9.10
C CYS A 38 -6.58 2.15 -8.12
N ASN A 39 -7.82 2.24 -7.61
CA ASN A 39 -8.19 3.22 -6.60
C ASN A 39 -7.40 3.01 -5.31
N PHE A 40 -7.28 1.76 -4.86
CA PHE A 40 -6.48 1.39 -3.69
C PHE A 40 -5.00 1.80 -3.85
N TRP A 41 -4.36 1.46 -4.96
CA TRP A 41 -2.95 1.78 -5.17
C TRP A 41 -2.70 3.27 -5.41
N SER A 42 -3.62 3.98 -6.07
CA SER A 42 -3.51 5.43 -6.29
C SER A 42 -3.51 6.21 -4.98
N ARG A 43 -4.22 5.73 -3.96
CA ARG A 43 -4.16 6.30 -2.60
C ARG A 43 -2.75 6.24 -1.99
N TRP A 44 -1.97 5.20 -2.31
CA TRP A 44 -0.61 5.08 -1.78
C TRP A 44 0.38 5.96 -2.54
N VAL A 45 0.18 6.16 -3.84
CA VAL A 45 0.98 7.09 -4.64
C VAL A 45 0.99 8.50 -4.03
N THR A 46 -0.16 8.98 -3.54
CA THR A 46 -0.25 10.33 -2.95
C THR A 46 0.38 10.46 -1.56
N THR A 47 0.78 9.35 -0.93
CA THR A 47 1.28 9.30 0.44
C THR A 47 2.62 8.58 0.58
N ILE A 48 3.27 8.23 -0.54
CA ILE A 48 4.48 7.42 -0.54
C ILE A 48 5.68 8.12 0.12
N ASP A 49 5.70 9.45 0.09
CA ASP A 49 6.74 10.26 0.76
C ASP A 49 6.61 10.26 2.28
N SER A 50 5.54 9.68 2.83
CA SER A 50 5.40 9.49 4.27
C SER A 50 6.54 8.62 4.81
N PRO A 51 7.20 9.02 5.92
CA PRO A 51 8.29 8.26 6.50
C PRO A 51 7.89 6.86 7.00
N THR A 52 6.59 6.57 7.10
CA THR A 52 6.03 5.29 7.50
C THR A 52 5.67 4.38 6.32
N HIS A 53 5.69 4.88 5.09
CA HIS A 53 5.33 4.11 3.89
C HIS A 53 6.61 3.58 3.24
N LEU A 54 6.69 2.25 3.12
CA LEU A 54 7.89 1.57 2.68
C LEU A 54 7.55 0.66 1.51
N VAL A 55 8.39 0.66 0.48
CA VAL A 55 8.37 -0.33 -0.60
C VAL A 55 9.71 -1.03 -0.55
N ILE A 56 9.67 -2.34 -0.31
CA ILE A 56 10.84 -3.21 -0.16
C ILE A 56 10.62 -4.41 -1.07
N GLU A 57 11.50 -4.58 -2.06
CA GLU A 57 11.45 -5.71 -3.01
C GLU A 57 10.09 -5.80 -3.71
N GLY A 58 9.57 -4.65 -4.15
CA GLY A 58 8.28 -4.51 -4.82
C GLY A 58 7.05 -4.74 -3.93
N THR A 59 7.22 -4.89 -2.61
CA THR A 59 6.10 -5.05 -1.67
C THR A 59 5.92 -3.80 -0.82
N HIS A 60 4.67 -3.30 -0.75
CA HIS A 60 4.32 -2.13 0.06
C HIS A 60 3.96 -2.50 1.50
N TYR A 61 4.55 -1.76 2.43
CA TYR A 61 4.39 -1.87 3.87
C TYR A 61 4.10 -0.51 4.51
N ILE A 62 3.38 -0.54 5.63
CA ILE A 62 3.14 0.63 6.47
C ILE A 62 3.62 0.34 7.89
N VAL A 63 4.48 1.20 8.40
CA VAL A 63 4.92 1.18 9.80
C VAL A 63 3.80 1.78 10.65
N GLY A 64 3.14 0.93 11.42
CA GLY A 64 2.12 1.33 12.38
C GLY A 64 2.74 1.92 13.64
N ARG A 65 1.92 2.68 14.38
CA ARG A 65 2.32 3.20 15.70
C ARG A 65 2.53 2.05 16.68
N GLU A 66 3.67 2.03 17.37
CA GLU A 66 3.88 1.08 18.47
C GLU A 66 2.88 1.36 19.60
N SER A 67 2.39 0.31 20.23
CA SER A 67 1.44 0.42 21.35
C SER A 67 1.74 -0.62 22.41
N SER A 68 1.27 -0.43 23.64
CA SER A 68 1.33 -1.45 24.69
C SER A 68 0.28 -2.55 24.52
N ALA A 69 -0.58 -2.45 23.49
CA ALA A 69 -1.59 -3.46 23.20
C ALA A 69 -0.93 -4.82 22.91
N HIS A 70 -1.75 -5.88 23.05
CA HIS A 70 -1.31 -7.25 22.87
C HIS A 70 -0.64 -7.42 21.50
N ARG A 71 0.50 -8.14 21.45
CA ARG A 71 1.35 -8.26 20.25
C ARG A 71 0.58 -8.71 19.00
N SER A 72 -0.40 -9.60 19.17
CA SER A 72 -1.25 -10.10 18.07
C SER A 72 -2.10 -9.02 17.38
N SER A 73 -2.29 -7.86 17.99
CA SER A 73 -3.00 -6.72 17.37
C SER A 73 -2.11 -5.86 16.48
N ARG A 74 -0.80 -6.12 16.46
CA ARG A 74 0.19 -5.42 15.64
C ARG A 74 0.37 -6.15 14.31
N GLY A 75 0.82 -5.42 13.30
CA GLY A 75 1.22 -5.98 12.02
C GLY A 75 2.23 -7.12 12.19
N PHE A 76 2.07 -8.18 11.40
CA PHE A 76 2.81 -9.45 11.54
C PHE A 76 2.83 -10.03 12.96
N GLY A 77 1.76 -9.82 13.72
CA GLY A 77 1.59 -10.38 15.07
C GLY A 77 2.60 -9.89 16.09
N GLY A 78 3.25 -8.73 15.87
CA GLY A 78 4.24 -8.21 16.81
C GLY A 78 5.68 -8.67 16.53
N SER A 79 5.94 -9.27 15.37
CA SER A 79 7.29 -9.67 14.95
C SER A 79 8.17 -8.45 14.77
N ARG A 80 9.43 -8.53 15.21
CA ARG A 80 10.40 -7.43 15.07
C ARG A 80 10.98 -7.40 13.64
N PHE A 81 11.03 -6.21 13.07
CA PHE A 81 11.67 -5.92 11.80
C PHE A 81 12.66 -4.77 11.99
N ASP A 82 13.82 -4.89 11.35
CA ASP A 82 14.84 -3.85 11.26
C ASP A 82 15.00 -3.51 9.77
N ILE A 83 14.87 -2.22 9.44
CA ILE A 83 14.73 -1.71 8.07
C ILE A 83 15.67 -0.51 7.90
N VAL A 84 16.28 -0.37 6.72
CA VAL A 84 17.07 0.80 6.33
C VAL A 84 16.41 1.45 5.11
N THR A 85 16.02 2.70 5.21
CA THR A 85 15.45 3.49 4.11
C THR A 85 16.57 4.03 3.22
N ASN A 86 16.25 4.37 1.97
CA ASN A 86 17.22 4.90 1.00
C ASN A 86 17.79 6.27 1.42
N ASP A 87 17.06 7.02 2.25
CA ASP A 87 17.54 8.27 2.87
C ASP A 87 18.45 8.05 4.08
N GLY A 88 18.77 6.80 4.42
CA GLY A 88 19.72 6.42 5.47
C GLY A 88 19.13 6.26 6.87
N ARG A 89 17.82 6.45 7.06
CA ARG A 89 17.19 6.18 8.37
C ARG A 89 17.12 4.67 8.65
N THR A 90 17.28 4.33 9.93
CA THR A 90 17.05 2.98 10.43
C THR A 90 15.74 2.94 11.19
N ILE A 91 14.88 1.99 10.85
CA ILE A 91 13.56 1.79 11.48
C ILE A 91 13.56 0.40 12.11
N THR A 92 13.34 0.36 13.43
CA THR A 92 13.03 -0.87 14.16
C THR A 92 11.57 -0.81 14.58
N THR A 93 10.76 -1.78 14.17
CA THR A 93 9.32 -1.83 14.50
C THR A 93 8.86 -3.25 14.80
N THR A 94 7.82 -3.37 15.62
CA THR A 94 7.04 -4.59 15.81
C THR A 94 5.64 -4.52 15.21
N ASN A 95 5.32 -3.45 14.49
CA ASN A 95 3.98 -3.16 13.98
C ASN A 95 4.00 -2.85 12.48
N LEU A 96 4.43 -3.82 11.67
CA LEU A 96 4.56 -3.65 10.22
C LEU A 96 3.38 -4.26 9.46
N TRP A 97 2.67 -3.45 8.67
CA TRP A 97 1.47 -3.86 7.93
C TRP A 97 1.74 -4.03 6.45
N ARG A 98 1.63 -5.26 5.94
CA ARG A 98 1.72 -5.56 4.51
C ARG A 98 0.45 -5.13 3.79
N GLN A 99 0.57 -4.28 2.78
CA GLN A 99 -0.54 -3.87 1.92
C GLN A 99 -0.67 -4.77 0.68
N GLY A 100 0.45 -5.27 0.15
CA GLY A 100 0.49 -6.17 -0.99
C GLY A 100 1.70 -5.94 -1.88
N GLU A 101 1.82 -6.76 -2.93
CA GLU A 101 2.80 -6.55 -4.00
C GLU A 101 2.35 -5.40 -4.91
N VAL A 102 3.26 -4.48 -5.20
CA VAL A 102 3.03 -3.33 -6.07
C VAL A 102 2.81 -3.83 -7.51
N PRO A 103 1.65 -3.54 -8.14
CA PRO A 103 1.38 -3.93 -9.51
C PRO A 103 2.33 -3.25 -10.50
N ASP A 104 2.65 -3.91 -11.60
CA ASP A 104 3.66 -3.45 -12.58
C ASP A 104 3.49 -1.99 -13.02
N HIS A 105 2.26 -1.57 -13.37
CA HIS A 105 1.93 -0.20 -13.82
C HIS A 105 1.96 0.86 -12.70
N PHE A 106 2.27 0.47 -11.47
CA PHE A 106 2.54 1.39 -10.35
C PHE A 106 4.01 1.37 -9.93
N ARG A 107 4.86 0.45 -10.40
CA ARG A 107 6.24 0.32 -9.94
C ARG A 107 7.09 1.57 -10.21
N ASP A 108 6.80 2.28 -11.30
CA ASP A 108 7.50 3.52 -11.64
C ASP A 108 7.18 4.68 -10.68
N VAL A 109 6.00 4.67 -10.06
CA VAL A 109 5.54 5.73 -9.12
C VAL A 109 5.55 5.29 -7.66
N LEU A 110 5.74 3.98 -7.40
CA LEU A 110 5.95 3.38 -6.10
C LEU A 110 7.24 2.53 -6.13
N PRO A 111 8.41 3.15 -6.36
CA PRO A 111 9.67 2.43 -6.42
C PRO A 111 10.09 1.96 -5.03
N ASP A 112 11.00 0.98 -4.99
CA ASP A 112 11.63 0.54 -3.74
C ASP A 112 12.34 1.72 -3.06
N ASN A 113 11.97 1.97 -1.80
CA ASN A 113 12.48 3.09 -1.00
C ASN A 113 13.19 2.65 0.28
N ALA A 114 13.25 1.34 0.53
CA ALA A 114 13.87 0.76 1.71
C ALA A 114 14.31 -0.69 1.49
N ARG A 115 15.07 -1.23 2.45
CA ARG A 115 15.57 -2.62 2.46
C ARG A 115 15.59 -3.18 3.88
N TRP A 116 15.55 -4.51 4.00
CA TRP A 116 15.75 -5.20 5.27
C TRP A 116 17.19 -5.01 5.79
N ALA A 117 17.34 -4.68 7.06
CA ALA A 117 18.66 -4.64 7.70
C ALA A 117 19.29 -6.04 7.68
N GLY A 118 20.57 -6.13 7.32
CA GLY A 118 21.29 -7.40 7.18
C GLY A 118 21.25 -8.04 5.78
N LYS A 119 20.40 -7.57 4.86
CA LYS A 119 20.60 -7.82 3.43
C LYS A 119 21.66 -6.84 2.92
N ALA A 120 22.83 -7.35 2.53
CA ALA A 120 23.83 -6.55 1.82
C ALA A 120 23.17 -5.93 0.58
N ALA A 121 23.45 -4.65 0.31
CA ALA A 121 23.04 -4.04 -0.96
C ALA A 121 23.64 -4.88 -2.08
N ALA A 122 22.82 -5.34 -3.03
CA ALA A 122 23.34 -5.95 -4.24
C ALA A 122 24.16 -4.88 -4.95
N ALA A 123 25.48 -5.09 -4.98
CA ALA A 123 26.46 -4.25 -5.66
C ALA A 123 26.41 -4.46 -7.17
#